data_AF-A0A847WR85-F1
#
_entry.id   AF-A0A847WR85-F1
#
_cell.length_a   1.000
_cell.length_b   1.000
_cell.length_c   1.000
_cell.angle_alpha   90.00
_cell.angle_beta   90.00
_cell.angle_gamma   90.00
#
_symmetry.space_group_name_H-M   'P 1'
#
loop_
_entity.id
_entity.type
_entity.pdbx_description
1 polymer ?
#
loop_
_entity_poly.entity_id
_entity_poly.type
_entity_poly.pdbx_seq_one_letter_code
_entity_poly.pdbx_strand_id
1 'polypeptide(L)'
;MTIQRHRLLKWFQWLIGAPLHLIAVILFLSRKKSTNYQSLFKEKVQHLKQTDDYQNWLQAYYQQYDRKQAYFNRKINPAKRTSFVNQQANEKVEKIATEALAESGIEQINYLTYFNSLLLNKKFIGLTIVPGLILYSLCLIYQNAFIRFIFERVVLTFFVMISVIVIVFTILYISPSDAA
;
A
#
# COMPACT_ATOMS: atom_id res chain seq x y z
N MET A 1 20.72 11.01 -12.51
CA MET A 1 19.89 10.76 -11.31
C MET A 1 20.42 11.62 -10.16
N THR A 2 20.07 12.91 -10.17
CA THR A 2 20.68 13.96 -9.32
C THR A 2 19.59 14.69 -8.53
N ILE A 3 18.70 13.92 -7.88
CA ILE A 3 17.61 14.44 -7.03
C ILE A 3 18.08 14.60 -5.56
N GLN A 4 19.37 14.42 -5.27
CA GLN A 4 19.87 14.34 -3.89
C GLN A 4 20.11 15.69 -3.18
N ARG A 5 20.15 16.83 -3.88
CA ARG A 5 20.64 18.09 -3.27
C ARG A 5 19.56 19.05 -2.75
N HIS A 6 18.29 18.87 -3.08
CA HIS A 6 17.26 19.89 -2.80
C HIS A 6 16.22 19.40 -1.79
N ARG A 7 16.35 19.87 -0.53
CA ARG A 7 15.42 19.53 0.57
C ARG A 7 13.98 19.96 0.28
N LEU A 8 13.78 21.10 -0.39
CA LEU A 8 12.45 21.64 -0.70
C LEU A 8 11.66 20.74 -1.67
N LEU A 9 12.31 20.20 -2.70
CA LEU A 9 11.70 19.26 -3.64
C LEU A 9 11.16 18.00 -2.93
N LYS A 10 11.90 17.48 -1.94
CA LYS A 10 11.46 16.31 -1.17
C LYS A 10 10.19 16.60 -0.36
N TRP A 11 10.13 17.77 0.28
CA TRP A 11 8.94 18.19 1.02
C TRP A 11 7.74 18.37 0.11
N PHE A 12 7.90 19.01 -1.06
CA PHE A 12 6.82 19.15 -2.04
C PHE A 12 6.35 17.79 -2.59
N GLN A 13 7.29 16.89 -2.87
CA GLN A 13 6.95 15.55 -3.34
C GLN A 13 6.17 14.75 -2.29
N TRP A 14 6.53 14.90 -1.02
CA TRP A 14 5.79 14.29 0.08
C TRP A 14 4.43 14.95 0.29
N LEU A 15 4.35 16.28 0.24
CA LEU A 15 3.10 17.04 0.40
C LEU A 15 2.06 16.67 -0.67
N ILE A 16 2.50 16.47 -1.92
CA ILE A 16 1.61 16.13 -3.04
C ILE A 16 1.32 14.62 -3.11
N GLY A 17 2.33 13.79 -2.83
CA GLY A 17 2.20 12.33 -2.89
C GLY A 17 1.45 11.71 -1.71
N ALA A 18 1.64 12.24 -0.49
CA ALA A 18 1.00 11.73 0.71
C ALA A 18 -0.54 11.70 0.65
N PRO A 19 -1.25 12.79 0.27
CA PRO A 19 -2.71 12.77 0.20
C PRO A 19 -3.22 11.78 -0.84
N LEU A 20 -2.51 11.60 -1.96
CA LEU A 20 -2.88 10.63 -2.98
C LEU A 20 -2.79 9.19 -2.44
N HIS A 21 -1.68 8.85 -1.78
CA HIS A 21 -1.53 7.54 -1.14
C HIS A 21 -2.55 7.34 -0.01
N LEU A 22 -2.85 8.39 0.76
CA LEU A 22 -3.84 8.35 1.83
C LEU A 22 -5.25 8.04 1.29
N ILE A 23 -5.66 8.70 0.19
CA ILE A 23 -6.92 8.40 -0.51
C ILE A 23 -6.94 6.95 -1.01
N ALA A 24 -5.85 6.49 -1.64
CA ALA A 24 -5.74 5.11 -2.12
C ALA A 24 -5.83 4.07 -0.97
N VAL A 25 -5.22 4.36 0.18
CA VAL A 25 -5.30 3.52 1.38
C VAL A 25 -6.71 3.51 1.97
N ILE A 26 -7.39 4.65 2.05
CA ILE A 26 -8.78 4.70 2.52
C ILE A 26 -9.69 3.86 1.62
N LEU A 27 -9.56 4.00 0.30
CA LEU A 27 -10.33 3.20 -0.66
C LEU A 27 -10.01 1.70 -0.55
N PHE A 28 -8.74 1.37 -0.34
CA PHE A 28 -8.29 -0.01 -0.08
C PHE A 28 -8.90 -0.59 1.19
N LEU A 29 -8.89 0.16 2.31
CA LEU A 29 -9.45 -0.29 3.58
C LEU A 29 -10.96 -0.48 3.49
N SER A 30 -11.68 0.42 2.81
CA SER A 30 -13.12 0.29 2.58
C SER A 30 -13.48 -0.95 1.76
N ARG A 31 -12.69 -1.28 0.74
CA ARG A 31 -12.90 -2.47 -0.10
C ARG A 31 -12.43 -3.77 0.58
N LYS A 32 -11.35 -3.71 1.36
CA LYS A 32 -10.88 -4.82 2.20
C LYS A 32 -11.91 -5.20 3.26
N LYS A 33 -12.64 -4.22 3.81
CA LYS A 33 -13.75 -4.45 4.74
C LYS A 33 -14.96 -5.11 4.05
N SER A 34 -15.16 -4.87 2.74
CA SER A 34 -16.26 -5.51 1.99
C SER A 34 -15.90 -6.90 1.46
N THR A 35 -14.61 -7.25 1.37
CA THR A 35 -14.19 -8.56 0.91
C THR A 35 -14.17 -9.53 2.09
N ASN A 36 -15.13 -10.44 2.10
CA ASN A 36 -15.25 -11.50 3.10
C ASN A 36 -14.14 -12.58 2.97
N TYR A 37 -13.02 -12.27 2.32
CA TYR A 37 -11.94 -13.20 2.00
C TYR A 37 -11.42 -13.91 3.25
N GLN A 38 -11.18 -13.17 4.34
CA GLN A 38 -10.66 -13.78 5.57
C GLN A 38 -11.66 -14.76 6.22
N SER A 39 -12.96 -14.48 6.18
CA SER A 39 -13.94 -15.41 6.74
C SER A 39 -14.09 -16.64 5.85
N LEU A 40 -14.16 -16.45 4.53
CA LEU A 40 -14.31 -17.52 3.55
C LEU A 40 -13.06 -18.42 3.52
N PHE A 41 -11.88 -17.84 3.66
CA PHE A 41 -10.63 -18.59 3.80
C PHE A 41 -10.63 -19.43 5.07
N LYS A 42 -11.01 -18.84 6.21
CA LYS A 42 -11.07 -19.56 7.48
C LYS A 42 -12.10 -20.70 7.44
N GLU A 43 -13.27 -20.45 6.85
CA GLU A 43 -14.31 -21.44 6.63
C GLU A 43 -13.82 -22.58 5.74
N LYS A 44 -13.17 -22.27 4.60
CA LYS A 44 -12.65 -23.27 3.68
C LYS A 44 -11.54 -24.12 4.31
N VAL A 45 -10.61 -23.50 5.04
CA VAL A 45 -9.56 -24.20 5.79
C VAL A 45 -10.18 -25.13 6.84
N GLN A 46 -11.20 -24.67 7.57
CA GLN A 46 -11.88 -25.48 8.57
C GLN A 46 -12.61 -26.67 7.93
N HIS A 47 -13.29 -26.45 6.80
CA HIS A 47 -13.94 -27.50 6.04
C HIS A 47 -12.92 -28.55 5.55
N LEU A 48 -11.80 -28.11 4.96
CA LEU A 48 -10.74 -29.02 4.50
C LEU A 48 -10.16 -29.85 5.66
N LYS A 49 -9.98 -29.27 6.85
CA LYS A 49 -9.51 -30.01 8.04
C LYS A 49 -10.46 -31.10 8.53
N GLN A 50 -11.74 -31.01 8.18
CA GLN A 50 -12.76 -32.01 8.52
C GLN A 50 -12.89 -33.12 7.48
N THR A 51 -12.25 -32.99 6.32
CA THR A 51 -12.29 -34.03 5.27
C THR A 51 -11.36 -35.20 5.56
N ASP A 52 -11.71 -36.36 5.02
CA ASP A 52 -10.85 -37.55 5.07
C ASP A 52 -9.50 -37.34 4.38
N ASP A 53 -9.46 -36.46 3.36
CA ASP A 53 -8.23 -36.07 2.65
C ASP A 53 -7.18 -35.46 3.59
N TYR A 54 -7.61 -34.67 4.58
CA TYR A 54 -6.70 -34.08 5.56
C TYR A 54 -6.05 -35.15 6.44
N GLN A 55 -6.81 -36.16 6.86
CA GLN A 55 -6.27 -37.29 7.63
C GLN A 55 -5.28 -38.10 6.78
N ASN A 56 -5.61 -38.33 5.51
CA ASN A 56 -4.71 -38.99 4.56
C ASN A 56 -3.39 -38.21 4.38
N TRP A 57 -3.44 -36.88 4.30
CA TRP A 57 -2.23 -36.06 4.24
C TRP A 57 -1.40 -36.12 5.52
N LEU A 58 -2.04 -36.06 6.70
CA LEU A 58 -1.33 -36.22 7.97
C LEU A 58 -0.58 -37.55 8.00
N GLN A 59 -1.24 -38.66 7.66
CA GLN A 59 -0.62 -39.98 7.63
C GLN A 59 0.53 -40.06 6.61
N ALA A 60 0.35 -39.49 5.42
CA ALA A 60 1.40 -39.43 4.40
C ALA A 60 2.62 -38.64 4.88
N TYR A 61 2.42 -37.50 5.55
CA TYR A 61 3.51 -36.71 6.12
C TYR A 61 4.20 -37.39 7.29
N TYR A 62 3.47 -38.14 8.12
CA TYR A 62 4.07 -39.00 9.16
C TYR A 62 5.03 -40.01 8.53
N GLN A 63 4.57 -40.74 7.51
CA GLN A 63 5.41 -41.72 6.81
C GLN A 63 6.60 -41.06 6.11
N GLN A 64 6.41 -39.87 5.53
CA GLN A 64 7.49 -39.12 4.90
C GLN A 64 8.57 -38.72 5.90
N TYR A 65 8.18 -38.25 7.09
CA TYR A 65 9.14 -37.92 8.14
C TYR A 65 9.91 -39.16 8.60
N ASP A 66 9.20 -40.26 8.89
CA ASP A 66 9.81 -41.49 9.38
C ASP A 66 10.79 -42.07 8.35
N ARG A 67 10.42 -42.11 7.06
CA ARG A 67 11.32 -42.51 5.95
C ARG A 67 12.54 -41.60 5.85
N LYS A 68 12.38 -40.29 6.03
CA LYS A 68 13.48 -39.33 5.99
C LYS A 68 14.45 -39.54 7.15
N GLN A 69 13.96 -39.77 8.38
CA GLN A 69 14.84 -40.07 9.51
C GLN A 69 15.56 -41.40 9.33
N ALA A 70 14.87 -42.42 8.83
CA ALA A 70 15.47 -43.72 8.51
C ALA A 70 16.57 -43.61 7.45
N TYR A 71 16.35 -42.84 6.37
CA TYR A 71 17.36 -42.61 5.33
C TYR A 71 18.64 -41.97 5.87
N PHE A 72 18.53 -41.06 6.83
CA PHE A 72 19.69 -40.41 7.47
C PHE A 72 20.17 -41.12 8.75
N ASN A 73 19.63 -42.30 9.07
CA ASN A 73 19.96 -43.08 10.26
C ASN A 73 19.82 -42.29 11.59
N ARG A 74 18.80 -41.41 11.66
CA ARG A 74 18.54 -40.52 12.81
C ARG A 74 17.45 -41.09 13.71
N LYS A 75 17.55 -40.84 15.02
CA LYS A 75 16.51 -41.19 15.99
C LYS A 75 15.26 -40.34 15.78
N ILE A 76 14.08 -40.97 15.80
CA ILE A 76 12.79 -40.29 15.68
C ILE A 76 12.49 -39.58 17.00
N ASN A 77 12.37 -38.25 16.96
CA ASN A 77 11.82 -37.46 18.05
C ASN A 77 10.33 -37.20 17.79
N PRO A 78 9.42 -37.66 18.67
CA PRO A 78 7.97 -37.57 18.45
C PRO A 78 7.47 -36.13 18.41
N ALA A 79 8.00 -35.23 19.25
CA ALA A 79 7.60 -33.82 19.25
C ALA A 79 8.00 -33.11 17.95
N LYS A 80 9.21 -33.37 17.45
CA LYS A 80 9.67 -32.82 16.16
C LYS A 80 8.88 -33.38 14.98
N ARG A 81 8.50 -34.66 15.05
CA ARG A 81 7.67 -35.31 14.03
C ARG A 81 6.29 -34.67 13.94
N THR A 82 5.59 -34.54 15.06
CA THR A 82 4.24 -33.94 15.09
C THR A 82 4.27 -32.48 14.66
N SER A 83 5.26 -31.71 15.10
CA SER A 83 5.44 -30.32 14.64
C SER A 83 5.65 -30.22 13.13
N PHE A 84 6.52 -31.06 12.56
CA PHE A 84 6.75 -31.10 11.11
C PHE A 84 5.47 -31.48 10.35
N VAL A 85 4.77 -32.52 10.78
CA VAL A 85 3.55 -33.01 10.13
C VAL A 85 2.46 -31.95 10.17
N ASN A 86 2.21 -31.33 11.32
CA ASN A 86 1.21 -30.28 11.46
C ASN A 86 1.55 -29.05 10.60
N GLN A 87 2.83 -28.69 10.52
CA GLN A 87 3.28 -27.59 9.66
C GLN A 87 2.99 -27.90 8.19
N GLN A 88 3.44 -29.04 7.68
CA GLN A 88 3.26 -29.42 6.28
C GLN A 88 1.79 -29.63 5.90
N ALA A 89 0.98 -30.17 6.83
CA ALA A 89 -0.45 -30.33 6.62
C ALA A 89 -1.18 -28.99 6.59
N ASN A 90 -0.87 -28.07 7.51
CA ASN A 90 -1.45 -26.71 7.48
C ASN A 90 -1.03 -25.95 6.22
N GLU A 91 0.25 -25.96 5.85
CA GLU A 91 0.74 -25.29 4.63
C GLU A 91 0.00 -25.80 3.38
N LYS A 92 -0.24 -27.12 3.30
CA LYS A 92 -0.99 -27.70 2.18
C LYS A 92 -2.47 -27.29 2.17
N VAL A 93 -3.13 -27.31 3.33
CA VAL A 93 -4.53 -26.89 3.46
C VAL A 93 -4.70 -25.41 3.11
N GLU A 94 -3.81 -24.56 3.60
CA GLU A 94 -3.82 -23.12 3.28
C GLU A 94 -3.65 -22.89 1.79
N LYS A 95 -2.70 -23.60 1.15
CA LYS A 95 -2.49 -23.51 -0.29
C LYS A 95 -3.73 -23.90 -1.09
N ILE A 96 -4.36 -25.03 -0.77
CA ILE A 96 -5.58 -25.50 -1.46
C ILE A 96 -6.74 -24.53 -1.21
N ALA A 97 -6.88 -23.98 0.00
CA ALA A 97 -7.90 -23.00 0.30
C ALA A 97 -7.68 -21.69 -0.50
N THR A 98 -6.44 -21.23 -0.64
CA THR A 98 -6.11 -20.05 -1.46
C THR A 98 -6.39 -20.30 -2.94
N GLU A 99 -5.99 -21.45 -3.48
CA GLU A 99 -6.22 -21.82 -4.88
C GLU A 99 -7.73 -21.91 -5.18
N ALA A 100 -8.50 -22.59 -4.33
CA ALA A 100 -9.95 -22.72 -4.50
C ALA A 100 -10.70 -21.37 -4.44
N LEU A 101 -10.23 -20.44 -3.60
CA LEU A 101 -10.79 -19.09 -3.54
C LEU A 101 -10.42 -18.26 -4.77
N ALA A 102 -9.19 -18.39 -5.27
CA ALA A 102 -8.75 -17.73 -6.50
C ALA A 102 -9.56 -18.21 -7.72
N GLU A 103 -9.80 -19.52 -7.86
CA GLU A 103 -10.67 -20.10 -8.90
C GLU A 103 -12.11 -19.57 -8.82
N SER A 104 -12.59 -19.29 -7.60
CA SER A 104 -13.92 -18.72 -7.35
C SER A 104 -13.96 -17.20 -7.60
N GLY A 105 -12.87 -16.58 -8.05
CA GLY A 105 -12.75 -15.13 -8.26
C GLY A 105 -12.62 -14.31 -6.97
N ILE A 106 -12.40 -14.98 -5.84
CA ILE A 106 -12.26 -14.38 -4.51
C ILE A 106 -10.77 -14.32 -4.17
N GLU A 107 -10.09 -13.30 -4.69
CA GLU A 107 -8.66 -13.13 -4.46
C GLU A 107 -8.35 -12.37 -3.17
N GLN A 108 -7.19 -12.66 -2.59
CA GLN A 108 -6.62 -11.86 -1.52
C GLN A 108 -6.27 -10.48 -2.07
N ILE A 109 -7.04 -9.46 -1.72
CA ILE A 109 -6.75 -8.09 -2.16
C ILE A 109 -5.45 -7.62 -1.50
N ASN A 110 -4.35 -7.66 -2.25
CA ASN A 110 -3.10 -7.02 -1.87
C ASN A 110 -3.14 -5.53 -2.24
N TYR A 111 -2.52 -4.67 -1.43
CA TYR A 111 -2.47 -3.23 -1.70
C TYR A 111 -1.83 -2.94 -3.05
N LEU A 112 -0.74 -3.63 -3.40
CA LEU A 112 -0.05 -3.43 -4.68
C LEU A 112 -0.95 -3.77 -5.88
N THR A 113 -1.61 -4.92 -5.83
CA THR A 113 -2.53 -5.36 -6.90
C THR A 113 -3.74 -4.43 -7.00
N TYR A 114 -4.29 -4.01 -5.86
CA TYR A 114 -5.38 -3.05 -5.80
C TYR A 114 -4.97 -1.68 -6.34
N PHE A 115 -3.81 -1.18 -5.95
CA PHE A 115 -3.28 0.10 -6.42
C PHE A 115 -3.03 0.07 -7.93
N ASN A 116 -2.47 -1.01 -8.47
CA ASN A 116 -2.34 -1.20 -9.92
C ASN A 116 -3.71 -1.20 -10.62
N SER A 117 -4.71 -1.89 -10.06
CA SER A 117 -6.07 -1.86 -10.60
C SER A 117 -6.70 -0.46 -10.52
N LEU A 118 -6.34 0.32 -9.51
CA LEU A 118 -6.82 1.68 -9.31
C LEU A 118 -6.16 2.63 -10.31
N LEU A 119 -4.87 2.47 -10.60
CA LEU A 119 -4.16 3.21 -11.65
C LEU A 119 -4.71 2.96 -13.06
N LEU A 120 -5.27 1.78 -13.31
CA LEU A 120 -5.94 1.45 -14.58
C LEU A 120 -7.36 2.04 -14.68
N ASN A 121 -7.91 2.55 -13.58
CA ASN A 121 -9.26 3.09 -13.55
C ASN A 121 -9.30 4.54 -14.05
N LYS A 122 -10.07 4.81 -15.11
CA LYS A 122 -10.24 6.14 -15.73
C LYS A 122 -10.58 7.25 -14.72
N LYS A 123 -11.37 6.95 -13.68
CA LYS A 123 -11.76 7.95 -12.66
C LYS A 123 -10.57 8.34 -11.78
N PHE A 124 -9.74 7.36 -11.42
CA PHE A 124 -8.56 7.60 -10.61
C PHE A 124 -7.45 8.29 -11.41
N ILE A 125 -7.31 7.94 -12.70
CA ILE A 125 -6.39 8.62 -13.61
C ILE A 125 -6.67 10.12 -13.63
N GLY A 126 -7.94 10.53 -13.81
CA GLY A 126 -8.33 11.95 -13.77
C GLY A 126 -7.94 12.65 -12.47
N LEU A 127 -8.11 11.98 -11.33
CA LEU A 127 -7.71 12.51 -10.02
C LEU A 127 -6.18 12.62 -9.87
N THR A 128 -5.42 11.68 -10.45
CA THR A 128 -3.95 11.66 -10.38
C THR A 128 -3.26 12.58 -11.38
N ILE A 129 -3.92 12.93 -12.48
CA ILE A 129 -3.34 13.78 -13.54
C ILE A 129 -2.96 15.15 -13.00
N VAL A 130 -3.84 15.78 -12.23
CA VAL A 130 -3.59 17.12 -11.67
C VAL A 130 -2.34 17.14 -10.77
N PRO A 131 -2.24 16.32 -9.71
CA PRO A 131 -1.05 16.29 -8.86
C PRO A 131 0.19 15.77 -9.61
N GLY A 132 0.03 14.81 -10.53
CA GLY A 132 1.12 14.29 -11.34
C GLY A 132 1.72 15.35 -12.26
N LEU A 133 0.88 16.15 -12.91
CA LEU A 133 1.30 17.25 -13.79
C LEU A 133 2.04 18.33 -12.98
N ILE A 134 1.54 18.69 -11.80
CA ILE A 134 2.22 19.63 -10.90
C ILE A 134 3.61 19.12 -10.53
N LEU A 135 3.73 17.84 -10.15
CA LEU A 135 5.03 17.23 -9.81
C LEU A 135 6.00 17.21 -10.99
N TYR A 136 5.51 16.86 -12.18
CA TYR A 136 6.35 16.79 -13.38
C TYR A 136 6.84 18.19 -13.79
N SER A 137 5.95 19.19 -13.74
CA SER A 137 6.29 20.59 -13.96
C SER A 137 7.34 21.09 -12.95
N LEU A 138 7.19 20.77 -11.67
CA LEU A 138 8.20 21.08 -10.65
C LEU A 138 9.55 20.42 -10.99
N CYS A 139 9.55 19.15 -11.39
CA CYS A 139 10.77 18.46 -11.76
C CYS A 139 11.51 19.17 -12.91
N LEU A 140 10.77 19.58 -13.95
CA LEU A 140 11.33 20.33 -15.09
C LEU A 140 11.88 21.70 -14.67
N ILE A 141 11.17 22.44 -13.82
CA ILE A 141 11.61 23.74 -13.30
C ILE A 141 12.93 23.60 -12.53
N TYR A 142 13.04 22.59 -11.67
CA TYR A 142 14.21 22.41 -10.81
C TYR A 142 15.39 21.73 -11.52
N GLN A 143 15.18 21.13 -12.70
CA GLN A 143 16.27 20.58 -13.51
C GLN A 143 17.15 21.68 -14.13
N ASN A 144 16.58 22.85 -14.43
CA ASN A 144 17.31 23.98 -15.01
C ASN A 144 17.53 25.09 -13.97
N ALA A 145 18.80 25.38 -13.66
CA ALA A 145 19.17 26.40 -12.66
C ALA A 145 18.63 27.80 -12.98
N PHE A 146 18.53 28.18 -14.26
CA PHE A 146 18.02 29.48 -14.68
C PHE A 146 16.50 29.59 -14.47
N ILE A 147 15.75 28.59 -14.94
CA ILE A 147 14.28 28.52 -14.77
C ILE A 147 13.93 28.50 -13.27
N ARG A 148 14.68 27.71 -12.48
CA ARG A 148 14.53 27.66 -11.03
C ARG A 148 14.74 29.02 -10.38
N PHE A 149 15.79 29.76 -10.75
CA PHE A 149 16.06 31.08 -10.20
C PHE A 149 14.89 32.04 -10.46
N ILE A 150 14.38 32.07 -11.69
CA ILE A 150 13.20 32.89 -12.03
C ILE A 150 11.99 32.46 -11.21
N PHE A 151 11.72 31.16 -11.14
CA PHE A 151 10.58 30.62 -10.39
C PHE A 151 10.64 30.99 -8.90
N GLU A 152 11.80 30.82 -8.25
CA GLU A 152 11.99 31.21 -6.85
C GLU A 152 11.75 32.71 -6.63
N ARG A 153 12.19 33.56 -7.56
CA ARG A 153 11.92 35.00 -7.51
C ARG A 153 10.45 35.34 -7.67
N VAL A 154 9.77 34.73 -8.65
CA VAL A 154 8.33 34.94 -8.89
C VAL A 154 7.51 34.51 -7.67
N VAL A 155 7.79 33.34 -7.10
CA VAL A 155 7.10 32.84 -5.91
C VAL A 155 7.33 33.78 -4.72
N LEU A 156 8.57 34.22 -4.49
CA LEU A 156 8.88 35.13 -3.40
C LEU A 156 8.16 36.48 -3.55
N THR A 157 8.21 37.08 -4.75
CA THR A 157 7.51 38.35 -5.01
C THR A 157 5.99 38.20 -4.87
N PHE A 158 5.42 37.08 -5.32
CA PHE A 158 4.00 36.79 -5.16
C PHE A 158 3.59 36.68 -3.69
N PHE A 159 4.38 35.98 -2.87
CA PHE A 159 4.15 35.91 -1.42
C PHE A 159 4.22 37.30 -0.78
N VAL A 160 5.23 38.11 -1.10
CA VAL A 160 5.34 39.48 -0.58
C VAL A 160 4.12 40.32 -0.98
N MET A 161 3.68 40.24 -2.24
CA MET A 161 2.51 40.96 -2.73
C MET A 161 1.25 40.58 -1.94
N ILE A 162 0.97 39.28 -1.77
CA ILE A 162 -0.17 38.81 -0.98
C ILE A 162 -0.05 39.27 0.48
N SER A 163 1.13 39.13 1.09
CA SER A 163 1.34 39.54 2.47
C SER A 163 1.07 41.02 2.67
N VAL A 164 1.57 41.90 1.80
CA VAL A 164 1.31 43.35 1.87
C VAL A 164 -0.18 43.62 1.71
N ILE A 165 -0.84 43.00 0.75
CA ILE A 165 -2.29 43.14 0.52
C ILE A 165 -3.06 42.76 1.79
N VAL A 166 -2.82 41.57 2.34
CA VAL A 166 -3.51 41.09 3.55
C VAL A 166 -3.26 42.03 4.72
N ILE A 167 -2.02 42.49 4.94
CA ILE A 167 -1.68 43.39 6.05
C ILE A 167 -2.39 44.74 5.87
N VAL A 168 -2.33 45.35 4.69
CA VAL A 168 -2.95 46.66 4.45
C VAL A 168 -4.46 46.59 4.64
N PHE A 169 -5.14 45.60 4.05
CA PHE A 169 -6.58 45.42 4.23
C PHE A 169 -6.95 45.10 5.68
N THR A 170 -6.12 44.31 6.37
CA THR A 170 -6.30 44.00 7.80
C THR A 170 -6.19 45.27 8.65
N ILE A 171 -5.18 46.11 8.40
CA ILE A 171 -4.99 47.39 9.10
C ILE A 171 -6.18 48.33 8.81
N LEU A 172 -6.64 48.41 7.56
CA LEU A 172 -7.82 49.21 7.21
C LEU A 172 -9.09 48.70 7.87
N TYR A 173 -9.26 47.39 8.03
CA TYR A 173 -10.41 46.79 8.71
C TYR A 173 -10.37 47.01 10.22
N ILE A 174 -9.19 46.94 10.83
CA ILE A 174 -9.00 47.12 12.28
C ILE A 174 -8.95 48.59 12.67
N SER A 175 -8.49 49.48 11.79
CA SER A 175 -8.52 50.92 12.00
C SER A 175 -9.97 51.38 11.87
N PRO A 176 -10.67 51.72 12.97
CA PRO A 176 -11.96 52.37 12.83
C PRO A 176 -11.65 53.69 12.12
N SER A 177 -12.23 53.87 10.93
CA SER A 177 -12.27 55.19 10.30
C SER A 177 -13.15 56.08 11.16
N ASP A 178 -12.57 56.64 12.22
CA ASP A 178 -13.12 57.80 12.91
C ASP A 178 -12.23 59.00 12.57
N ALA A 179 -12.66 59.72 11.54
CA ALA A 179 -12.39 61.13 11.37
C ALA A 179 -13.71 61.73 10.86
N ALA A 180 -14.33 62.52 11.75
CA ALA A 180 -15.44 63.47 11.58
C ALA A 180 -16.00 63.72 10.16
#